data_AF-A0A9P7AY04-F1
#
_entry.id   AF-A0A9P7AY04-F1
#
_cell.length_a   1.000
_cell.length_b   1.000
_cell.length_c   1.000
_cell.angle_alpha   90.00
_cell.angle_beta   90.00
_cell.angle_gamma   90.00
#
_symmetry.space_group_name_H-M   'P 1'
#
loop_
_entity.id
_entity.type
_entity.pdbx_description
1 polymer ?
#
loop_
_entity_poly.entity_id
_entity_poly.type
_entity_poly.pdbx_seq_one_letter_code
_entity_poly.pdbx_strand_id
1 'polypeptide(L)'
;MGQENSMIDPETPPVTLGARSLEAVAEYIKKEKAQNVVVMTGAGISTSAGIPDFRSPETGLYANLARLELPYAEAVFSIDYFRTNPNPFYVLAKELYPGQFQPTVAHAFIALLHKKGLLKMLFTQNIDCLERRAGVPGSQIVEAHGSFATQRCIDCKTEYPDDLMKKAVLEGEVPHCLVPQCNGLVKPDIVFFGEALPEAFFQNRHVPAMADLVIVMGTSLSVQPFASLPLAVMEGVPRVLFNLETVGDLGSRADDVIELGDCDSGVRKLADALGWREELEALWMEVGGKVKEEEAAILLEQRKNMTKDELLEAEIEKLTGEVDMALKMSQDHTDRVNSMLDTDSTKAQPSSTPLISTSETSKIESNIEGRPASVQLTKEPPAINERLQNEHPVVASSVDTKADLNVTLPQNMLEKANTDSKI
;
A
#
# COMPACT_ATOMS: atom_id res chain seq x y z
N MET A 1 -17.92 10.37 -11.35
CA MET A 1 -19.09 10.06 -10.51
C MET A 1 -18.53 9.41 -9.27
N GLY A 2 -18.69 10.02 -8.10
CA GLY A 2 -18.22 9.43 -6.84
C GLY A 2 -19.05 8.18 -6.55
N GLN A 3 -18.39 7.05 -6.38
CA GLN A 3 -19.02 5.93 -5.69
C GLN A 3 -19.08 6.36 -4.22
N GLU A 4 -20.28 6.69 -3.75
CA GLU A 4 -20.55 6.73 -2.32
C GLU A 4 -20.32 5.30 -1.79
N ASN A 5 -19.19 5.10 -1.11
CA ASN A 5 -18.96 3.88 -0.34
C ASN A 5 -19.92 3.89 0.85
N SER A 6 -21.12 3.35 0.66
CA SER A 6 -21.98 3.04 1.79
C SER A 6 -21.37 1.86 2.52
N MET A 7 -20.88 2.09 3.75
CA MET A 7 -20.52 1.01 4.67
C MET A 7 -21.70 0.05 4.79
N ILE A 8 -21.41 -1.25 4.88
CA ILE A 8 -22.48 -2.22 5.02
C ILE A 8 -23.19 -2.03 6.36
N ASP A 9 -24.51 -2.24 6.38
CA ASP A 9 -25.28 -2.23 7.62
C ASP A 9 -24.68 -3.25 8.60
N PRO A 10 -24.29 -2.82 9.82
CA PRO A 10 -23.76 -3.72 10.85
C PRO A 10 -24.64 -4.94 11.12
N GLU A 11 -25.96 -4.82 10.96
CA GLU A 11 -26.94 -5.91 11.17
C GLU A 11 -26.99 -6.91 10.01
N THR A 12 -26.41 -6.57 8.85
CA THR A 12 -26.29 -7.55 7.75
C THR A 12 -25.38 -8.68 8.22
N PRO A 13 -25.79 -9.96 8.17
CA PRO A 13 -24.91 -11.06 8.56
C PRO A 13 -23.80 -11.29 7.53
N PRO A 14 -22.60 -11.75 7.94
CA PRO A 14 -21.58 -12.23 7.01
C PRO A 14 -22.06 -13.46 6.23
N VAL A 15 -21.47 -13.72 5.06
CA VAL A 15 -21.84 -14.86 4.20
C VAL A 15 -20.92 -16.06 4.45
N THR A 16 -19.63 -15.80 4.61
CA THR A 16 -18.57 -16.81 4.70
C THR A 16 -18.03 -16.95 6.12
N LEU A 17 -17.84 -15.83 6.82
CA LEU A 17 -17.39 -15.80 8.21
C LEU A 17 -18.55 -16.06 9.19
N GLY A 18 -18.23 -16.52 10.40
CA GLY A 18 -19.22 -16.65 11.46
C GLY A 18 -19.64 -15.30 12.08
N ALA A 19 -18.76 -14.30 12.01
CA ALA A 19 -18.96 -12.94 12.49
C ALA A 19 -17.94 -12.00 11.79
N ARG A 20 -18.16 -10.68 11.84
CA ARG A 20 -17.16 -9.68 11.40
C ARG A 20 -16.13 -9.40 12.50
N SER A 21 -15.35 -10.40 12.86
CA SER A 21 -14.34 -10.28 13.93
C SER A 21 -13.05 -11.04 13.59
N LEU A 22 -11.96 -10.66 14.25
CA LEU A 22 -10.67 -11.33 14.08
C LEU A 22 -10.72 -12.79 14.54
N GLU A 23 -11.55 -13.12 15.53
CA GLU A 23 -11.76 -14.50 15.98
C GLU A 23 -12.40 -15.35 14.88
N ALA A 24 -13.40 -14.81 14.17
CA ALA A 24 -14.04 -15.50 13.06
C ALA A 24 -13.07 -15.68 11.87
N VAL A 25 -12.21 -14.71 11.60
CA VAL A 25 -11.11 -14.83 10.61
C VAL A 25 -10.12 -15.91 11.05
N ALA A 26 -9.71 -15.93 12.32
CA ALA A 26 -8.81 -16.93 12.85
C ALA A 26 -9.40 -18.34 12.76
N GLU A 27 -10.69 -18.51 13.07
CA GLU A 27 -11.39 -19.77 12.84
C GLU A 27 -11.43 -20.18 11.37
N TYR A 28 -11.66 -19.21 10.46
CA TYR A 28 -11.67 -19.46 9.02
C TYR A 28 -10.32 -19.99 8.53
N ILE A 29 -9.22 -19.40 8.99
CA ILE A 29 -7.85 -19.86 8.73
C ILE A 29 -7.63 -21.26 9.32
N LYS A 30 -8.00 -21.47 10.60
CA LYS A 30 -7.82 -22.76 11.32
C LYS A 30 -8.60 -23.92 10.69
N LYS A 31 -9.73 -23.64 10.04
CA LYS A 31 -10.55 -24.64 9.32
C LYS A 31 -9.98 -24.99 7.94
N GLU A 32 -8.74 -24.60 7.65
CA GLU A 32 -8.03 -24.82 6.38
C GLU A 32 -8.73 -24.23 5.15
N LYS A 33 -9.60 -23.23 5.36
CA LYS A 33 -10.32 -22.56 4.27
C LYS A 33 -9.50 -21.44 3.61
N ALA A 34 -8.46 -20.95 4.29
CA ALA A 34 -7.54 -19.94 3.76
C ALA A 34 -6.17 -20.57 3.48
N GLN A 35 -5.93 -21.02 2.24
CA GLN A 35 -4.64 -21.60 1.84
C GLN A 35 -3.87 -20.68 0.88
N ASN A 36 -4.58 -19.77 0.22
CA ASN A 36 -4.01 -18.76 -0.68
C ASN A 36 -4.24 -17.36 -0.12
N VAL A 37 -3.50 -17.01 0.94
CA VAL A 37 -3.59 -15.68 1.56
C VAL A 37 -2.81 -14.67 0.72
N VAL A 38 -3.48 -13.60 0.27
CA VAL A 38 -2.82 -12.46 -0.38
C VAL A 38 -2.74 -11.31 0.61
N VAL A 39 -1.54 -10.74 0.76
CA VAL A 39 -1.32 -9.60 1.65
C VAL A 39 -0.98 -8.37 0.81
N MET A 40 -1.54 -7.22 1.19
CA MET A 40 -1.31 -5.92 0.55
C MET A 40 -0.85 -4.91 1.60
N THR A 41 0.33 -4.33 1.43
CA THR A 41 0.94 -3.47 2.45
C THR A 41 1.30 -2.09 1.91
N GLY A 42 1.40 -1.12 2.82
CA GLY A 42 1.97 0.20 2.58
C GLY A 42 2.76 0.71 3.77
N ALA A 43 3.08 2.01 3.77
CA ALA A 43 4.06 2.59 4.70
C ALA A 43 3.67 2.42 6.18
N GLY A 44 2.37 2.29 6.49
CA GLY A 44 1.85 2.14 7.84
C GLY A 44 2.35 0.89 8.57
N ILE A 45 2.82 -0.16 7.86
CA ILE A 45 3.42 -1.33 8.53
C ILE A 45 4.87 -1.11 8.96
N SER A 46 5.51 -0.03 8.48
CA SER A 46 6.92 0.30 8.73
C SER A 46 7.10 1.48 9.70
N THR A 47 6.03 2.15 10.12
CA THR A 47 6.10 3.32 11.02
C THR A 47 6.70 2.95 12.39
N SER A 48 6.34 1.78 12.94
CA SER A 48 6.91 1.28 14.21
C SER A 48 8.38 0.84 14.09
N ALA A 49 8.92 0.72 12.87
CA ALA A 49 10.35 0.53 12.65
C ALA A 49 11.15 1.84 12.72
N GLY A 50 10.47 2.99 12.89
CA GLY A 50 11.09 4.32 12.84
C GLY A 50 11.28 4.84 11.42
N ILE A 51 10.72 4.17 10.40
CA ILE A 51 10.67 4.71 9.05
C ILE A 51 9.48 5.67 8.99
N PRO A 52 9.69 6.98 8.80
CA PRO A 52 8.57 7.90 8.65
C PRO A 52 7.78 7.50 7.41
N ASP A 53 6.46 7.55 7.52
CA ASP A 53 5.64 7.44 6.31
C ASP A 53 5.87 8.65 5.40
N PHE A 54 5.27 8.66 4.22
CA PHE A 54 5.44 9.79 3.31
C PHE A 54 4.65 11.03 3.76
N ARG A 55 3.47 10.84 4.37
CA ARG A 55 2.39 11.84 4.40
C ARG A 55 1.99 12.34 5.79
N SER A 56 2.45 11.71 6.87
CA SER A 56 2.07 12.11 8.22
C SER A 56 2.49 13.56 8.48
N PRO A 57 1.58 14.38 9.05
CA PRO A 57 1.95 15.72 9.48
C PRO A 57 3.13 15.69 10.45
N GLU A 58 4.09 16.60 10.26
CA GLU A 58 5.29 16.81 11.11
C GLU A 58 6.36 15.70 11.10
N THR A 59 5.98 14.43 11.10
CA THR A 59 6.91 13.29 11.14
C THR A 59 7.18 12.67 9.77
N GLY A 60 6.29 12.88 8.80
CA GLY A 60 6.40 12.30 7.47
C GLY A 60 7.62 12.81 6.70
N LEU A 61 8.13 11.98 5.79
CA LEU A 61 9.31 12.29 4.98
C LEU A 61 9.21 13.67 4.34
N TYR A 62 8.06 14.00 3.75
CA TYR A 62 7.80 15.27 3.07
C TYR A 62 7.94 16.51 3.96
N ALA A 63 7.59 16.44 5.24
CA ALA A 63 7.78 17.55 6.17
C ALA A 63 9.29 17.84 6.40
N ASN A 64 10.11 16.79 6.39
CA ASN A 64 11.55 16.87 6.60
C ASN A 64 12.33 17.30 5.33
N LEU A 65 11.69 17.33 4.15
CA LEU A 65 12.30 17.73 2.88
C LEU A 65 12.32 19.25 2.65
N ALA A 66 11.74 20.06 3.55
CA ALA A 66 11.70 21.52 3.40
C ALA A 66 13.11 22.14 3.21
N ARG A 67 14.15 21.48 3.72
CA ARG A 67 15.57 21.88 3.57
C ARG A 67 16.13 21.73 2.15
N LEU A 68 15.47 20.97 1.28
CA LEU A 68 15.97 20.63 -0.06
C LEU A 68 15.46 21.61 -1.15
N GLU A 69 14.77 22.70 -0.76
CA GLU A 69 14.27 23.75 -1.65
C GLU A 69 13.49 23.20 -2.86
N LEU A 70 12.69 22.16 -2.62
CA LEU A 70 11.88 21.52 -3.65
C LEU A 70 10.66 22.38 -4.01
N PRO A 71 10.18 22.35 -5.26
CA PRO A 71 8.97 23.08 -5.66
C PRO A 71 7.71 22.55 -4.95
N TYR A 72 7.70 21.26 -4.61
CA TYR A 72 6.72 20.55 -3.79
C TYR A 72 7.39 19.25 -3.30
N ALA A 73 6.91 18.65 -2.21
CA ALA A 73 7.65 17.58 -1.54
C ALA A 73 7.76 16.29 -2.36
N GLU A 74 6.76 15.97 -3.17
CA GLU A 74 6.73 14.81 -4.07
C GLU A 74 7.72 14.93 -5.23
N ALA A 75 8.26 16.12 -5.50
CA ALA A 75 9.17 16.36 -6.62
C ALA A 75 10.44 15.51 -6.53
N VAL A 76 10.92 15.18 -5.33
CA VAL A 76 12.09 14.32 -5.15
C VAL A 76 11.91 12.91 -5.74
N PHE A 77 10.66 12.45 -5.84
CA PHE A 77 10.28 11.18 -6.45
C PHE A 77 9.58 11.36 -7.80
N SER A 78 9.76 12.50 -8.48
CA SER A 78 9.26 12.73 -9.84
C SER A 78 10.35 12.42 -10.86
N ILE A 79 10.05 11.61 -11.88
CA ILE A 79 11.04 11.26 -12.91
C ILE A 79 11.47 12.47 -13.74
N ASP A 80 10.55 13.40 -14.00
CA ASP A 80 10.82 14.62 -14.75
C ASP A 80 11.74 15.56 -13.95
N TYR A 81 11.48 15.68 -12.65
CA TYR A 81 12.34 16.44 -11.75
C TYR A 81 13.71 15.79 -11.63
N PHE A 82 13.78 14.46 -11.46
CA PHE A 82 15.03 13.71 -11.36
C PHE A 82 15.92 13.88 -12.60
N ARG A 83 15.33 13.92 -13.81
CA ARG A 83 16.07 14.21 -15.05
C ARG A 83 16.68 15.61 -15.07
N THR A 84 16.06 16.57 -14.40
CA THR A 84 16.49 17.97 -14.38
C THR A 84 17.46 18.25 -13.24
N ASN A 85 17.19 17.73 -12.05
CA ASN A 85 17.98 17.90 -10.84
C ASN A 85 17.95 16.62 -9.97
N PRO A 86 18.87 15.67 -10.20
CA PRO A 86 18.90 14.40 -9.46
C PRO A 86 19.49 14.54 -8.04
N ASN A 87 20.20 15.63 -7.73
CA ASN A 87 20.93 15.79 -6.47
C ASN A 87 20.07 15.64 -5.21
N PRO A 88 18.85 16.23 -5.11
CA PRO A 88 18.02 16.09 -3.91
C PRO A 88 17.66 14.64 -3.60
N PHE A 89 17.43 13.82 -4.63
CA PHE A 89 17.17 12.40 -4.43
C PHE A 89 18.40 11.69 -3.86
N TYR A 90 19.61 11.98 -4.35
CA TYR A 90 20.82 11.33 -3.84
C TYR A 90 21.22 11.75 -2.43
N VAL A 91 20.92 13.00 -2.04
CA VAL A 91 21.01 13.44 -0.64
C VAL A 91 20.06 12.62 0.24
N LEU A 92 18.84 12.39 -0.23
CA LEU A 92 17.82 11.62 0.49
C LEU A 92 18.09 10.11 0.50
N ALA A 93 18.59 9.55 -0.60
CA ALA A 93 18.85 8.13 -0.77
C ALA A 93 19.86 7.60 0.24
N LYS A 94 20.78 8.47 0.71
CA LYS A 94 21.71 8.16 1.80
C LYS A 94 21.02 7.89 3.13
N GLU A 95 19.93 8.62 3.41
CA GLU A 95 19.11 8.46 4.63
C GLU A 95 18.17 7.25 4.51
N LEU A 96 17.72 6.94 3.30
CA LEU A 96 16.80 5.83 3.02
C LEU A 96 17.50 4.49 2.73
N TYR A 97 18.84 4.46 2.65
CA TYR A 97 19.56 3.28 2.20
C TYR A 97 19.29 2.07 3.14
N PRO A 98 18.98 0.87 2.59
CA PRO A 98 18.61 -0.29 3.41
C PRO A 98 19.67 -0.68 4.44
N GLY A 99 19.20 -1.15 5.61
CA GLY A 99 20.04 -1.75 6.65
C GLY A 99 20.00 -1.05 8.01
N GLN A 100 19.38 0.13 8.12
CA GLN A 100 19.29 0.85 9.39
C GLN A 100 18.09 0.46 10.25
N PHE A 101 16.98 0.11 9.62
CA PHE A 101 15.72 -0.18 10.31
C PHE A 101 15.60 -1.67 10.63
N GLN A 102 14.62 -2.10 11.41
CA GLN A 102 14.35 -3.52 11.65
C GLN A 102 12.90 -3.86 11.30
N PRO A 103 12.60 -5.08 10.82
CA PRO A 103 11.23 -5.45 10.54
C PRO A 103 10.33 -5.35 11.79
N THR A 104 9.07 -4.99 11.54
CA THR A 104 8.02 -4.84 12.56
C THR A 104 7.30 -6.16 12.83
N VAL A 105 6.34 -6.16 13.74
CA VAL A 105 5.54 -7.36 14.04
C VAL A 105 4.68 -7.73 12.84
N ALA A 106 4.12 -6.74 12.14
CA ALA A 106 3.43 -6.94 10.87
C ALA A 106 4.30 -7.69 9.84
N HIS A 107 5.56 -7.28 9.67
CA HIS A 107 6.49 -7.97 8.76
C HIS A 107 6.76 -9.42 9.20
N ALA A 108 6.98 -9.63 10.50
CA ALA A 108 7.20 -10.97 11.06
C ALA A 108 5.96 -11.86 10.87
N PHE A 109 4.75 -11.31 10.98
CA PHE A 109 3.52 -12.06 10.74
C PHE A 109 3.38 -12.50 9.28
N ILE A 110 3.75 -11.65 8.32
CA ILE A 110 3.75 -12.03 6.90
C ILE A 110 4.77 -13.15 6.64
N ALA A 111 5.96 -13.07 7.26
CA ALA A 111 6.93 -14.15 7.21
C ALA A 111 6.41 -15.43 7.89
N LEU A 112 5.63 -15.31 8.96
CA LEU A 112 4.99 -16.46 9.62
C LEU A 112 3.94 -17.12 8.72
N LEU A 113 3.12 -16.34 8.00
CA LEU A 113 2.20 -16.87 6.99
C LEU A 113 2.95 -17.66 5.92
N HIS A 114 4.12 -17.19 5.48
CA HIS A 114 4.99 -17.93 4.58
C HIS A 114 5.50 -19.22 5.21
N LYS A 115 6.08 -19.17 6.43
CA LYS A 115 6.59 -20.36 7.14
C LYS A 115 5.51 -21.43 7.37
N LYS A 116 4.24 -21.02 7.50
CA LYS A 116 3.08 -21.92 7.62
C LYS A 116 2.49 -22.37 6.28
N GLY A 117 3.03 -21.93 5.16
CA GLY A 117 2.58 -22.32 3.81
C GLY A 117 1.26 -21.68 3.37
N LEU A 118 0.84 -20.59 4.02
CA LEU A 118 -0.45 -19.93 3.76
C LEU A 118 -0.31 -18.71 2.84
N LEU A 119 0.85 -18.05 2.86
CA LEU A 119 1.08 -16.87 2.02
C LEU A 119 1.14 -17.29 0.55
N LYS A 120 0.27 -16.73 -0.28
CA LYS A 120 0.30 -16.86 -1.74
C LYS A 120 1.21 -15.81 -2.36
N MET A 121 0.93 -14.54 -2.04
CA MET A 121 1.63 -13.39 -2.60
C MET A 121 1.50 -12.19 -1.67
N LEU A 122 2.59 -11.43 -1.54
CA LEU A 122 2.66 -10.15 -0.85
C LEU A 122 2.82 -9.04 -1.90
N PHE A 123 1.87 -8.11 -1.96
CA PHE A 123 2.00 -6.87 -2.72
C PHE A 123 2.39 -5.77 -1.75
N THR A 124 3.53 -5.13 -1.95
CA THR A 124 3.98 -4.02 -1.10
C THR A 124 4.16 -2.75 -1.92
N GLN A 125 3.70 -1.62 -1.36
CA GLN A 125 4.01 -0.28 -1.85
C GLN A 125 5.34 0.26 -1.28
N ASN A 126 5.90 -0.43 -0.30
CA ASN A 126 7.11 0.01 0.39
C ASN A 126 8.35 -0.30 -0.45
N ILE A 127 9.40 0.48 -0.20
CA ILE A 127 10.70 0.38 -0.88
C ILE A 127 11.82 0.01 0.11
N ASP A 128 11.49 -0.15 1.39
CA ASP A 128 12.42 -0.33 2.52
C ASP A 128 13.04 -1.74 2.60
N CYS A 129 12.51 -2.69 1.84
CA CYS A 129 12.95 -4.10 1.78
C CYS A 129 12.81 -4.86 3.12
N LEU A 130 12.00 -4.38 4.07
CA LEU A 130 11.82 -5.03 5.36
C LEU A 130 11.09 -6.37 5.25
N GLU A 131 10.28 -6.58 4.21
CA GLU A 131 9.60 -7.84 3.92
C GLU A 131 10.60 -8.95 3.60
N ARG A 132 11.60 -8.66 2.76
CA ARG A 132 12.69 -9.59 2.44
C ARG A 132 13.51 -9.91 3.67
N ARG A 133 13.81 -8.89 4.48
CA ARG A 133 14.56 -9.05 5.73
C ARG A 133 13.81 -9.86 6.78
N ALA A 134 12.48 -9.81 6.77
CA ALA A 134 11.65 -10.68 7.59
C ALA A 134 11.68 -12.15 7.16
N GLY A 135 12.26 -12.46 6.01
CA GLY A 135 12.40 -13.82 5.50
C GLY A 135 11.30 -14.22 4.52
N VAL A 136 10.51 -13.26 4.00
CA VAL A 136 9.59 -13.55 2.90
C VAL A 136 10.41 -13.76 1.62
N PRO A 137 10.23 -14.87 0.89
CA PRO A 137 11.02 -15.13 -0.31
C PRO A 137 10.63 -14.16 -1.43
N GLY A 138 11.63 -13.66 -2.16
CA GLY A 138 11.41 -12.69 -3.24
C GLY A 138 10.45 -13.17 -4.34
N SER A 139 10.31 -14.48 -4.54
CA SER A 139 9.35 -15.07 -5.49
C SER A 139 7.88 -14.89 -5.08
N GLN A 140 7.62 -14.49 -3.83
CA GLN A 140 6.28 -14.22 -3.31
C GLN A 140 6.07 -12.73 -2.99
N ILE A 141 7.01 -11.86 -3.37
CA ILE A 141 6.91 -10.42 -3.15
C ILE A 141 6.77 -9.72 -4.49
N VAL A 142 5.72 -8.92 -4.62
CA VAL A 142 5.54 -7.93 -5.67
C VAL A 142 5.79 -6.56 -5.06
N GLU A 143 6.99 -6.04 -5.28
CA GLU A 143 7.39 -4.67 -4.90
C GLU A 143 6.79 -3.70 -5.93
N ALA A 144 5.54 -3.28 -5.70
CA ALA A 144 4.76 -2.52 -6.67
C ALA A 144 5.37 -1.16 -6.99
N HIS A 145 6.03 -0.54 -6.02
CA HIS A 145 6.80 0.69 -6.22
C HIS A 145 8.31 0.43 -6.34
N GLY A 146 8.68 -0.81 -6.64
CA GLY A 146 10.08 -1.20 -6.75
C GLY A 146 10.81 -1.20 -5.42
N SER A 147 12.14 -1.20 -5.44
CA SER A 147 12.95 -1.29 -4.22
C SER A 147 14.39 -0.79 -4.44
N PHE A 148 15.12 -0.62 -3.34
CA PHE A 148 16.56 -0.37 -3.36
C PHE A 148 17.41 -1.62 -3.64
N ALA A 149 16.79 -2.77 -3.96
CA ALA A 149 17.51 -4.04 -4.13
C ALA A 149 18.34 -4.10 -5.41
N THR A 150 17.95 -3.38 -6.46
CA THR A 150 18.68 -3.28 -7.73
C THR A 150 18.62 -1.85 -8.26
N GLN A 151 19.47 -1.54 -9.25
CA GLN A 151 19.51 -0.22 -9.89
C GLN A 151 19.77 -0.32 -11.39
N ARG A 152 19.17 0.59 -12.16
CA ARG A 152 19.27 0.63 -13.62
C ARG A 152 19.38 2.04 -14.15
N CYS A 153 19.95 2.17 -15.34
CA CYS A 153 19.90 3.42 -16.09
C CYS A 153 18.45 3.76 -16.46
N ILE A 154 18.03 5.01 -16.27
CA ILE A 154 16.66 5.45 -16.58
C ILE A 154 16.36 5.41 -18.08
N ASP A 155 17.39 5.50 -18.93
CA ASP A 155 17.25 5.58 -20.40
C ASP A 155 17.38 4.20 -21.06
N CYS A 156 18.53 3.53 -20.92
CA CYS A 156 18.78 2.24 -21.58
C CYS A 156 18.37 1.00 -20.75
N LYS A 157 17.90 1.20 -19.51
CA LYS A 157 17.47 0.13 -18.57
C LYS A 157 18.55 -0.91 -18.22
N THR A 158 19.80 -0.66 -18.59
CA THR A 158 20.94 -1.53 -18.23
C THR A 158 21.17 -1.47 -16.72
N GLU A 159 21.38 -2.65 -16.12
CA GLU A 159 21.73 -2.80 -14.71
C GLU A 159 23.04 -2.11 -14.37
N TYR A 160 23.06 -1.53 -13.17
CA TYR A 160 24.22 -0.84 -12.64
C TYR A 160 24.76 -1.61 -11.43
N PRO A 161 26.08 -1.78 -11.26
CA PRO A 161 26.65 -2.55 -10.15
C PRO A 161 26.32 -1.98 -8.76
N ASP A 162 25.98 -2.87 -7.81
CA ASP A 162 25.62 -2.52 -6.42
C ASP A 162 26.71 -1.75 -5.68
N ASP A 163 27.97 -2.18 -5.84
CA ASP A 163 29.13 -1.59 -5.19
C ASP A 163 29.36 -0.14 -5.63
N LEU A 164 29.18 0.13 -6.93
CA LEU A 164 29.27 1.47 -7.49
C LEU A 164 28.09 2.36 -7.06
N MET A 165 26.88 1.80 -6.99
CA MET A 165 25.71 2.56 -6.53
C MET A 165 25.85 2.94 -5.06
N LYS A 166 26.24 1.98 -4.22
CA LYS A 166 26.49 2.22 -2.80
C LYS A 166 27.53 3.30 -2.59
N LYS A 167 28.63 3.27 -3.35
CA LYS A 167 29.66 4.29 -3.30
C LYS A 167 29.10 5.67 -3.66
N ALA A 168 28.39 5.77 -4.79
CA ALA A 168 27.78 7.02 -5.25
C ALA A 168 26.81 7.62 -4.22
N VAL A 169 25.94 6.79 -3.63
CA VAL A 169 24.99 7.24 -2.59
C VAL A 169 25.71 7.71 -1.33
N LEU A 170 26.76 7.01 -0.89
CA LEU A 170 27.52 7.40 0.31
C LEU A 170 28.27 8.73 0.13
N GLU A 171 28.83 8.93 -1.06
CA GLU A 171 29.59 10.13 -1.45
C GLU A 171 28.67 11.29 -1.88
N GLY A 172 27.37 11.02 -2.12
CA GLY A 172 26.41 12.01 -2.60
C GLY A 172 26.60 12.36 -4.08
N GLU A 173 27.23 11.47 -4.85
CA GLU A 173 27.47 11.64 -6.27
C GLU A 173 26.33 11.07 -7.11
N VAL A 174 26.11 11.66 -8.28
CA VAL A 174 25.08 11.22 -9.23
C VAL A 174 25.69 10.16 -10.18
N PRO A 175 25.27 8.88 -10.08
CA PRO A 175 25.79 7.82 -10.94
C PRO A 175 25.25 7.95 -12.37
N HIS A 176 26.13 7.66 -13.33
CA HIS A 176 25.83 7.69 -14.75
C HIS A 176 26.06 6.30 -15.37
N CYS A 177 25.32 6.02 -16.44
CA CYS A 177 25.34 4.73 -17.10
C CYS A 177 26.72 4.38 -17.65
N LEU A 178 27.16 3.15 -17.40
CA LEU A 178 28.45 2.63 -17.87
C LEU A 178 28.44 2.21 -19.34
N VAL A 179 27.26 2.12 -19.98
CA VAL A 179 27.13 1.78 -21.39
C VAL A 179 27.72 2.91 -22.23
N PRO A 180 28.72 2.63 -23.08
CA PRO A 180 29.29 3.63 -23.98
C PRO A 180 28.18 4.34 -24.77
N GLN A 181 28.24 5.66 -24.85
CA GLN A 181 27.28 6.52 -25.57
C GLN A 181 25.89 6.69 -24.94
N CYS A 182 25.53 5.98 -23.86
CA CYS A 182 24.27 6.25 -23.16
C CYS A 182 24.39 7.48 -22.26
N ASN A 183 25.37 7.49 -21.35
CA ASN A 183 25.58 8.53 -20.34
C ASN A 183 24.32 8.95 -19.55
N GLY A 184 23.29 8.08 -19.52
CA GLY A 184 22.03 8.37 -18.84
C GLY A 184 22.18 8.30 -17.32
N LEU A 185 21.30 8.97 -16.59
CA LEU A 185 21.26 8.89 -15.13
C LEU A 185 20.92 7.46 -14.70
N VAL A 186 21.52 7.01 -13.61
CA VAL A 186 21.16 5.75 -12.96
C VAL A 186 20.33 6.08 -11.72
N LYS A 187 19.43 5.20 -11.31
CA LYS A 187 18.77 5.24 -10.00
C LYS A 187 18.48 3.82 -9.50
N PRO A 188 18.28 3.62 -8.19
CA PRO A 188 17.63 2.41 -7.67
C PRO A 188 16.30 2.15 -8.38
N ASP A 189 15.91 0.89 -8.50
CA ASP A 189 14.69 0.46 -9.17
C ASP A 189 13.43 0.73 -8.34
N ILE A 190 13.32 1.95 -7.83
CA ILE A 190 12.15 2.53 -7.19
C ILE A 190 11.33 3.24 -8.26
N VAL A 191 10.02 3.04 -8.26
CA VAL A 191 9.09 3.70 -9.19
C VAL A 191 8.90 5.15 -8.77
N PHE A 192 9.28 6.07 -9.64
CA PHE A 192 9.00 7.49 -9.46
C PHE A 192 7.63 7.85 -10.03
N PHE A 193 7.02 8.94 -9.56
CA PHE A 193 5.86 9.53 -10.21
C PHE A 193 6.20 9.85 -11.67
N GLY A 194 5.33 9.39 -12.58
CA GLY A 194 5.54 9.45 -14.03
C GLY A 194 6.13 8.17 -14.63
N GLU A 195 6.59 7.22 -13.83
CA GLU A 195 7.04 5.90 -14.30
C GLU A 195 5.92 4.85 -14.24
N ALA A 196 6.01 3.85 -15.11
CA ALA A 196 5.18 2.66 -15.02
C ALA A 196 5.63 1.79 -13.84
N LEU A 197 4.68 1.11 -13.20
CA LEU A 197 4.98 0.09 -12.20
C LEU A 197 5.75 -1.08 -12.85
N PRO A 198 6.46 -1.92 -12.07
CA PRO A 198 7.22 -3.02 -12.60
C PRO A 198 6.32 -4.04 -13.30
N GLU A 199 6.84 -4.70 -14.33
CA GLU A 199 6.13 -5.75 -15.07
C GLU A 199 5.59 -6.85 -14.14
N ALA A 200 6.34 -7.20 -13.08
CA ALA A 200 5.92 -8.15 -12.06
C ALA A 200 4.57 -7.76 -11.41
N PHE A 201 4.26 -6.47 -11.26
CA PHE A 201 2.95 -6.03 -10.76
C PHE A 201 1.83 -6.44 -11.74
N PHE A 202 1.98 -6.12 -13.03
CA PHE A 202 0.95 -6.41 -14.03
C PHE A 202 0.77 -7.90 -14.27
N GLN A 203 1.85 -8.67 -14.23
CA GLN A 203 1.81 -10.13 -14.34
C GLN A 203 1.06 -10.76 -13.17
N ASN A 204 1.15 -10.19 -11.97
CA ASN A 204 0.55 -10.76 -10.76
C ASN A 204 -0.77 -10.10 -10.34
N ARG A 205 -1.23 -9.01 -10.98
CA ARG A 205 -2.45 -8.28 -10.58
C ARG A 205 -3.74 -9.11 -10.54
N HIS A 206 -3.75 -10.29 -11.18
CA HIS A 206 -4.86 -11.23 -11.19
C HIS A 206 -4.89 -12.16 -9.97
N VAL A 207 -3.78 -12.26 -9.22
CA VAL A 207 -3.62 -13.15 -8.07
C VAL A 207 -4.65 -12.90 -6.95
N PRO A 208 -5.05 -11.65 -6.62
CA PRO A 208 -6.12 -11.41 -5.64
C PRO A 208 -7.45 -12.08 -5.98
N ALA A 209 -7.75 -12.32 -7.26
CA ALA A 209 -8.97 -13.01 -7.68
C ALA A 209 -8.94 -14.52 -7.38
N MET A 210 -7.76 -15.07 -7.09
CA MET A 210 -7.56 -16.48 -6.71
C MET A 210 -7.30 -16.64 -5.20
N ALA A 211 -7.44 -15.58 -4.43
CA ALA A 211 -7.20 -15.60 -3.00
C ALA A 211 -8.38 -16.19 -2.24
N ASP A 212 -8.08 -16.87 -1.13
CA ASP A 212 -9.09 -17.37 -0.19
C ASP A 212 -9.30 -16.42 0.99
N LEU A 213 -8.34 -15.50 1.18
CA LEU A 213 -8.34 -14.45 2.19
C LEU A 213 -7.43 -13.33 1.70
N VAL A 214 -7.87 -12.07 1.85
CA VAL A 214 -7.02 -10.90 1.59
C VAL A 214 -6.81 -10.11 2.87
N ILE A 215 -5.56 -9.78 3.17
CA ILE A 215 -5.20 -8.94 4.31
C ILE A 215 -4.59 -7.64 3.76
N VAL A 216 -5.19 -6.50 4.06
CA VAL A 216 -4.73 -5.17 3.68
C VAL A 216 -4.22 -4.47 4.93
N MET A 217 -3.01 -3.92 4.89
CA MET A 217 -2.35 -3.38 6.09
C MET A 217 -1.63 -2.06 5.81
N GLY A 218 -1.83 -1.08 6.68
CA GLY A 218 -1.01 0.12 6.75
C GLY A 218 -0.93 0.89 5.43
N THR A 219 -2.03 1.03 4.69
CA THR A 219 -2.06 1.73 3.41
C THR A 219 -3.29 2.62 3.30
N SER A 220 -3.13 3.78 2.65
CA SER A 220 -4.25 4.68 2.35
C SER A 220 -5.05 4.27 1.10
N LEU A 221 -4.58 3.27 0.33
CA LEU A 221 -5.14 2.86 -0.97
C LEU A 221 -5.46 4.03 -1.91
N SER A 222 -4.59 5.04 -1.97
CA SER A 222 -4.83 6.24 -2.78
C SER A 222 -4.05 6.26 -4.11
N VAL A 223 -3.08 5.37 -4.27
CA VAL A 223 -2.21 5.34 -5.46
C VAL A 223 -2.65 4.21 -6.39
N GLN A 224 -3.07 4.59 -7.59
CA GLN A 224 -3.37 3.63 -8.66
C GLN A 224 -2.08 3.22 -9.39
N PRO A 225 -2.01 1.99 -9.93
CA PRO A 225 -3.06 0.96 -9.97
C PRO A 225 -3.16 0.09 -8.70
N PHE A 226 -2.30 0.28 -7.70
CA PHE A 226 -2.28 -0.57 -6.50
C PHE A 226 -3.62 -0.59 -5.75
N ALA A 227 -4.24 0.57 -5.60
CA ALA A 227 -5.53 0.75 -4.94
C ALA A 227 -6.68 -0.08 -5.55
N SER A 228 -6.53 -0.57 -6.79
CA SER A 228 -7.51 -1.45 -7.43
C SER A 228 -7.38 -2.93 -7.06
N LEU A 229 -6.27 -3.36 -6.46
CA LEU A 229 -6.05 -4.78 -6.14
C LEU A 229 -7.14 -5.37 -5.21
N PRO A 230 -7.59 -4.69 -4.13
CA PRO A 230 -8.67 -5.23 -3.29
C PRO A 230 -10.02 -5.39 -4.00
N LEU A 231 -10.23 -4.68 -5.13
CA LEU A 231 -11.46 -4.77 -5.92
C LEU A 231 -11.49 -6.03 -6.78
N ALA A 232 -10.32 -6.59 -7.13
CA ALA A 232 -10.22 -7.82 -7.92
C ALA A 232 -10.55 -9.09 -7.11
N VAL A 233 -10.70 -8.97 -5.79
CA VAL A 233 -11.06 -10.07 -4.90
C VAL A 233 -12.50 -10.50 -5.17
N MET A 234 -12.72 -11.81 -5.29
CA MET A 234 -14.05 -12.38 -5.55
C MET A 234 -15.03 -12.09 -4.40
N GLU A 235 -16.32 -12.02 -4.73
CA GLU A 235 -17.38 -11.87 -3.74
C GLU A 235 -17.40 -13.08 -2.79
N GLY A 236 -17.67 -12.83 -1.50
CA GLY A 236 -17.66 -13.86 -0.46
C GLY A 236 -16.27 -14.31 0.03
N VAL A 237 -15.18 -13.84 -0.59
CA VAL A 237 -13.82 -13.98 -0.03
C VAL A 237 -13.63 -12.91 1.05
N PRO A 238 -13.29 -13.28 2.30
CA PRO A 238 -13.07 -12.30 3.36
C PRO A 238 -11.91 -11.36 3.06
N ARG A 239 -12.09 -10.08 3.39
CA ARG A 239 -11.02 -9.07 3.35
C ARG A 239 -10.84 -8.49 4.75
N VAL A 240 -9.61 -8.41 5.22
CA VAL A 240 -9.28 -7.91 6.55
C VAL A 240 -8.44 -6.66 6.41
N LEU A 241 -8.84 -5.56 7.04
CA LEU A 241 -8.08 -4.31 7.09
C LEU A 241 -7.45 -4.14 8.47
N PHE A 242 -6.14 -3.95 8.51
CA PHE A 242 -5.42 -3.42 9.68
C PHE A 242 -4.89 -2.03 9.34
N ASN A 243 -5.52 -0.98 9.86
CA ASN A 243 -5.14 0.39 9.52
C ASN A 243 -5.65 1.39 10.56
N LEU A 244 -5.10 2.61 10.58
CA LEU A 244 -5.63 3.65 11.47
C LEU A 244 -7.03 4.14 11.05
N GLU A 245 -7.31 4.13 9.75
CA GLU A 245 -8.55 4.60 9.16
C GLU A 245 -9.11 3.59 8.14
N THR A 246 -10.43 3.62 7.92
CA THR A 246 -11.06 2.86 6.85
C THR A 246 -10.66 3.45 5.50
N VAL A 247 -10.27 2.60 4.55
CA VAL A 247 -9.71 3.02 3.25
C VAL A 247 -10.30 2.22 2.09
N GLY A 248 -10.31 2.83 0.90
CA GLY A 248 -10.90 2.21 -0.28
C GLY A 248 -12.38 1.86 -0.04
N ASP A 249 -12.81 0.70 -0.56
CA ASP A 249 -14.14 0.10 -0.36
C ASP A 249 -14.20 -0.93 0.77
N LEU A 250 -13.17 -1.02 1.62
CA LEU A 250 -13.14 -1.98 2.71
C LEU A 250 -14.19 -1.60 3.77
N GLY A 251 -15.04 -2.55 4.13
CA GLY A 251 -16.19 -2.35 5.01
C GLY A 251 -17.52 -2.25 4.26
N SER A 252 -17.49 -2.30 2.92
CA SER A 252 -18.70 -2.34 2.08
C SER A 252 -19.24 -3.75 1.84
N ARG A 253 -18.42 -4.81 2.04
CA ARG A 253 -18.83 -6.21 1.82
C ARG A 253 -19.21 -6.91 3.12
N ALA A 254 -20.02 -7.97 3.01
CA ALA A 254 -20.55 -8.70 4.14
C ALA A 254 -19.47 -9.37 5.01
N ASP A 255 -18.38 -9.82 4.39
CA ASP A 255 -17.26 -10.52 5.03
C ASP A 255 -16.02 -9.66 5.21
N ASP A 256 -16.14 -8.33 5.05
CA ASP A 256 -15.06 -7.41 5.40
C ASP A 256 -14.93 -7.30 6.92
N VAL A 257 -13.70 -7.39 7.43
CA VAL A 257 -13.36 -7.18 8.84
C VAL A 257 -12.40 -6.01 8.96
N ILE A 258 -12.76 -5.01 9.76
CA ILE A 258 -12.00 -3.77 9.91
C ILE A 258 -11.46 -3.71 11.33
N GLU A 259 -10.14 -3.84 11.48
CA GLU A 259 -9.41 -3.65 12.72
C GLU A 259 -8.72 -2.28 12.68
N LEU A 260 -9.33 -1.29 13.33
CA LEU A 260 -8.77 0.05 13.40
C LEU A 260 -7.75 0.18 14.53
N GLY A 261 -6.64 0.84 14.22
CA GLY A 261 -5.55 1.10 15.16
C GLY A 261 -4.17 0.80 14.57
N ASP A 262 -3.18 0.71 15.44
CA ASP A 262 -1.82 0.33 15.07
C ASP A 262 -1.78 -1.10 14.47
N CYS A 263 -1.04 -1.25 13.37
CA CYS A 263 -0.97 -2.51 12.63
C CYS A 263 -0.38 -3.64 13.48
N ASP A 264 0.67 -3.37 14.26
CA ASP A 264 1.34 -4.39 15.07
C ASP A 264 0.40 -4.89 16.19
N SER A 265 -0.39 -3.99 16.77
CA SER A 265 -1.38 -4.30 17.80
C SER A 265 -2.52 -5.16 17.24
N GLY A 266 -3.08 -4.81 16.08
CA GLY A 266 -4.11 -5.60 15.41
C GLY A 266 -3.61 -6.99 14.99
N VAL A 267 -2.39 -7.07 14.47
CA VAL A 267 -1.73 -8.33 14.13
C VAL A 267 -1.55 -9.22 15.35
N ARG A 268 -1.17 -8.67 16.50
CA ARG A 268 -1.08 -9.43 17.76
C ARG A 268 -2.43 -10.00 18.19
N LYS A 269 -3.53 -9.23 18.08
CA LYS A 269 -4.88 -9.73 18.37
C LYS A 269 -5.25 -10.91 17.47
N LEU A 270 -4.98 -10.81 16.16
CA LEU A 270 -5.21 -11.92 15.24
C LEU A 270 -4.31 -13.13 15.58
N ALA A 271 -3.04 -12.90 15.92
CA ALA A 271 -2.12 -13.96 16.35
C ALA A 271 -2.58 -14.64 17.64
N ASP A 272 -3.10 -13.88 18.63
CA ASP A 272 -3.69 -14.42 19.85
C ASP A 272 -4.89 -15.32 19.51
N ALA A 273 -5.80 -14.85 18.65
CA ALA A 273 -6.95 -15.64 18.18
C ALA A 273 -6.53 -16.90 17.39
N LEU A 274 -5.41 -16.85 16.66
CA LEU A 274 -4.82 -17.99 15.96
C LEU A 274 -4.06 -18.95 16.89
N GLY A 275 -3.69 -18.51 18.10
CA GLY A 275 -2.77 -19.24 18.98
C GLY A 275 -1.34 -19.25 18.48
N TRP A 276 -0.93 -18.19 17.75
CA TRP A 276 0.40 -18.02 17.16
C TRP A 276 1.21 -16.93 17.86
N ARG A 277 0.75 -16.41 18.99
CA ARG A 277 1.37 -15.26 19.65
C ARG A 277 2.84 -15.50 20.00
N GLU A 278 3.13 -16.59 20.66
CA GLU A 278 4.49 -16.92 21.10
C GLU A 278 5.42 -17.16 19.89
N GLU A 279 4.91 -17.81 18.85
CA GLU A 279 5.66 -18.07 17.61
C GLU A 279 5.94 -16.78 16.83
N LEU A 280 4.96 -15.87 16.78
CA LEU A 280 5.09 -14.55 16.17
C LEU A 280 6.13 -13.70 16.90
N GLU A 281 6.05 -13.60 18.23
CA GLU A 281 7.01 -12.82 19.01
C GLU A 281 8.42 -13.43 18.90
N ALA A 282 8.55 -14.77 18.95
CA ALA A 282 9.83 -15.44 18.73
C ALA A 282 10.42 -15.14 17.34
N LEU A 283 9.60 -15.19 16.29
CA LEU A 283 10.03 -14.86 14.93
C LEU A 283 10.41 -13.37 14.79
N TRP A 284 9.63 -12.48 15.39
CA TRP A 284 9.92 -11.06 15.38
C TRP A 284 11.25 -10.74 16.07
N MET A 285 11.55 -11.43 17.18
CA MET A 285 12.84 -11.35 17.87
C MET A 285 13.98 -11.90 17.02
N GLU A 286 13.79 -13.05 16.36
CA GLU A 286 14.78 -13.65 15.44
C GLU A 286 15.12 -12.68 14.29
N VAL A 287 14.10 -12.08 13.68
CA VAL A 287 14.23 -11.20 12.52
C VAL A 287 14.77 -9.81 12.89
N GLY A 288 14.41 -9.29 14.07
CA GLY A 288 14.86 -7.98 14.56
C GLY A 288 16.33 -7.94 14.98
N GLY A 289 16.98 -9.10 15.09
CA GLY A 289 18.38 -9.24 15.48
C GLY A 289 18.68 -8.81 16.93
N LYS A 290 19.98 -8.81 17.29
CA LYS A 290 20.49 -8.54 18.65
C LYS A 290 20.06 -7.20 19.26
N VAL A 291 19.66 -6.23 18.43
CA VAL A 291 19.22 -4.90 18.90
C VAL A 291 17.91 -5.00 19.68
N LYS A 292 17.00 -5.88 19.25
CA LYS A 292 15.74 -6.11 19.97
C LYS A 292 15.89 -7.08 21.13
N GLU A 293 16.86 -7.99 21.14
CA GLU A 293 17.15 -8.80 22.34
C GLU A 293 17.53 -7.92 23.53
N GLU A 294 18.30 -6.85 23.31
CA GLU A 294 18.62 -5.86 24.35
C GLU A 294 17.40 -5.02 24.73
N GLU A 295 16.65 -4.46 23.77
CA GLU A 295 15.44 -3.67 24.07
C GLU A 295 14.33 -4.52 24.74
N ALA A 296 14.11 -5.74 24.26
CA ALA A 296 13.14 -6.66 24.84
C ALA A 296 13.60 -7.15 26.21
N ALA A 297 14.89 -7.42 26.42
CA ALA A 297 15.43 -7.74 27.75
C ALA A 297 15.26 -6.55 28.72
N ILE A 298 15.57 -5.32 28.27
CA ILE A 298 15.36 -4.09 29.03
C ILE A 298 13.88 -3.90 29.37
N LEU A 299 12.97 -4.07 28.40
CA LEU A 299 11.53 -3.97 28.61
C LEU A 299 10.99 -5.08 29.52
N LEU A 300 11.47 -6.33 29.40
CA LEU A 300 11.08 -7.42 30.28
C LEU A 300 11.58 -7.22 31.71
N GLU A 301 12.77 -6.64 31.86
CA GLU A 301 13.39 -6.34 33.15
C GLU A 301 12.74 -5.11 33.80
N GLN A 302 12.41 -4.08 33.02
CA GLN A 302 11.56 -2.96 33.44
C GLN A 302 10.17 -3.46 33.86
N ARG A 303 9.52 -4.30 33.06
CA ARG A 303 8.20 -4.87 33.35
C ARG A 303 8.20 -5.81 34.56
N LYS A 304 9.32 -6.47 34.85
CA LYS A 304 9.54 -7.25 36.10
C LYS A 304 9.77 -6.36 37.32
N ASN A 305 10.34 -5.17 37.13
CA ASN A 305 10.62 -4.21 38.19
C ASN A 305 9.47 -3.23 38.45
N MET A 306 8.50 -3.12 37.55
CA MET A 306 7.29 -2.34 37.74
C MET A 306 6.29 -3.09 38.62
N THR A 307 5.69 -2.35 39.55
CA THR A 307 4.60 -2.82 40.38
C THR A 307 3.32 -2.99 39.56
N LYS A 308 2.36 -3.74 40.10
CA LYS A 308 1.10 -4.04 39.41
C LYS A 308 0.28 -2.78 39.10
N ASP A 309 0.43 -1.74 39.92
CA ASP A 309 -0.24 -0.45 39.74
C ASP A 309 0.45 0.40 38.65
N GLU A 310 1.78 0.40 38.59
CA GLU A 310 2.54 1.08 37.52
C GLU A 310 2.30 0.45 36.13
N LEU A 311 2.13 -0.88 36.08
CA LEU A 311 1.73 -1.56 34.85
C LEU A 311 0.31 -1.18 34.42
N LEU A 312 -0.58 -0.99 35.38
CA LEU A 312 -1.96 -0.56 35.13
C LEU A 312 -2.01 0.89 34.66
N GLU A 313 -1.20 1.78 35.24
CA GLU A 313 -1.06 3.18 34.80
C GLU A 313 -0.47 3.28 33.39
N ALA A 314 0.56 2.49 33.06
CA ALA A 314 1.13 2.48 31.71
C ALA A 314 0.13 1.98 30.66
N GLU A 315 -0.69 0.97 31.01
CA GLU A 315 -1.78 0.50 30.14
C GLU A 315 -2.89 1.54 30.01
N ILE A 316 -3.23 2.24 31.10
CA ILE A 316 -4.20 3.35 31.10
C ILE A 316 -3.67 4.49 30.23
N GLU A 317 -2.41 4.87 30.35
CA GLU A 317 -1.80 5.97 29.59
C GLU A 317 -1.81 5.65 28.08
N LYS A 318 -1.48 4.42 27.72
CA LYS A 318 -1.58 3.91 26.35
C LYS A 318 -3.03 3.97 25.84
N LEU A 319 -4.00 3.47 26.61
CA LEU A 319 -5.41 3.51 26.25
C LEU A 319 -5.94 4.94 26.14
N THR A 320 -5.49 5.86 27.00
CA THR A 320 -5.86 7.28 26.91
C THR A 320 -5.25 7.95 25.68
N GLY A 321 -4.01 7.61 25.32
CA GLY A 321 -3.41 8.09 24.06
C GLY A 321 -4.16 7.59 22.83
N GLU A 322 -4.60 6.33 22.84
CA GLU A 322 -5.44 5.75 21.78
C GLU A 322 -6.82 6.46 21.70
N VAL A 323 -7.43 6.78 22.84
CA VAL A 323 -8.69 7.54 22.91
C VAL A 323 -8.50 8.97 22.41
N ASP A 324 -7.41 9.65 22.79
CA ASP A 324 -7.11 11.01 22.35
C ASP A 324 -6.85 11.06 20.84
N MET A 325 -6.16 10.07 20.28
CA MET A 325 -6.01 9.93 18.83
C MET A 325 -7.37 9.69 18.15
N ALA A 326 -8.23 8.83 18.69
CA ALA A 326 -9.56 8.58 18.15
C ALA A 326 -10.47 9.84 18.23
N LEU A 327 -10.37 10.61 19.31
CA LEU A 327 -11.07 11.89 19.47
C LEU A 327 -10.57 12.93 18.47
N LYS A 328 -9.26 13.00 18.25
CA LYS A 328 -8.66 13.91 17.25
C LYS A 328 -9.09 13.54 15.84
N MET A 329 -9.15 12.24 15.50
CA MET A 329 -9.70 11.78 14.23
C MET A 329 -11.18 12.12 14.06
N SER A 330 -11.98 12.03 15.14
CA SER A 330 -13.39 12.44 15.12
C SER A 330 -13.55 13.95 14.95
N GLN A 331 -12.66 14.76 15.54
CA GLN A 331 -12.63 16.21 15.38
C GLN A 331 -12.23 16.60 13.96
N ASP A 332 -11.17 16.01 13.41
CA ASP A 332 -10.71 16.25 12.04
C ASP A 332 -11.77 15.84 11.00
N HIS A 333 -12.53 14.77 11.27
CA HIS A 333 -13.69 14.38 10.47
C HIS A 333 -14.82 15.42 10.56
N THR A 334 -15.12 15.90 11.76
CA THR A 334 -16.16 16.91 12.00
C THR A 334 -15.79 18.24 11.32
N ASP A 335 -14.52 18.65 11.39
CA ASP A 335 -14.01 19.86 10.76
C ASP A 335 -14.00 19.75 9.23
N ARG A 336 -13.70 18.57 8.68
CA ARG A 336 -13.87 18.30 7.25
C ARG A 336 -15.33 18.41 6.82
N VAL A 337 -16.26 17.82 7.55
CA VAL A 337 -17.70 17.90 7.25
C VAL A 337 -18.19 19.35 7.34
N ASN A 338 -17.77 20.10 8.36
CA ASN A 338 -18.10 21.52 8.50
C ASN A 338 -17.52 22.36 7.36
N SER A 339 -16.28 22.09 6.94
CA SER A 339 -15.67 22.78 5.78
C SER A 339 -16.38 22.47 4.45
N MET A 340 -16.95 21.26 4.32
CA MET A 340 -17.76 20.86 3.16
C MET A 340 -19.14 21.54 3.17
N LEU A 341 -19.72 21.79 4.34
CA LEU A 341 -20.98 22.55 4.50
C LEU A 341 -20.77 24.06 4.24
N ASP A 342 -19.60 24.60 4.61
CA ASP A 342 -19.25 26.01 4.36
C ASP A 342 -18.93 26.30 2.88
N THR A 343 -18.40 25.31 2.15
CA THR A 343 -18.09 25.47 0.71
C THR A 343 -19.33 25.43 -0.18
N ASP A 344 -20.45 24.85 0.27
CA ASP A 344 -21.73 24.88 -0.45
C ASP A 344 -22.52 26.20 -0.22
N SER A 345 -22.14 26.96 0.81
CA SER A 345 -22.81 28.23 1.17
C SER A 345 -22.27 29.47 0.42
N THR A 346 -21.22 29.35 -0.39
CA THR A 346 -20.56 30.49 -1.07
C THR A 346 -20.69 30.55 -2.59
N LYS A 347 -21.53 29.71 -3.22
CA LYS A 347 -21.89 29.84 -4.65
C LYS A 347 -23.36 30.19 -4.90
N ALA A 348 -23.73 31.41 -4.52
CA ALA A 348 -24.87 32.09 -5.14
C ALA A 348 -24.65 33.61 -5.14
N GLN A 349 -24.14 34.14 -6.26
CA GLN A 349 -24.24 35.57 -6.59
C GLN A 349 -24.80 35.69 -8.02
N PRO A 350 -25.86 36.49 -8.25
CA PRO A 350 -26.50 36.61 -9.55
C PRO A 350 -25.79 37.62 -10.45
N SER A 351 -25.81 37.31 -11.75
CA SER A 351 -25.32 38.12 -12.87
C SER A 351 -26.02 39.48 -12.98
N SER A 352 -25.28 40.53 -13.31
CA SER A 352 -25.84 41.79 -13.83
C SER A 352 -25.02 42.35 -15.00
N THR A 353 -25.72 42.86 -16.01
CA THR A 353 -25.24 43.77 -17.07
C THR A 353 -26.47 44.52 -17.61
N PRO A 354 -26.33 45.72 -18.21
CA PRO A 354 -26.05 46.98 -17.55
C PRO A 354 -27.22 47.99 -17.63
N LEU A 355 -27.06 49.11 -16.91
CA LEU A 355 -27.97 50.25 -16.72
C LEU A 355 -28.68 50.80 -17.96
N ILE A 356 -29.92 51.29 -17.78
CA ILE A 356 -30.43 52.60 -18.27
C ILE A 356 -31.78 52.97 -17.58
N SER A 357 -31.91 54.27 -17.27
CA SER A 357 -33.14 55.09 -17.13
C SER A 357 -33.97 55.08 -15.82
N THR A 358 -33.70 56.13 -15.02
CA THR A 358 -34.62 57.17 -14.49
C THR A 358 -36.10 56.89 -14.20
N SER A 359 -36.53 57.51 -13.08
CA SER A 359 -37.82 58.14 -12.73
C SER A 359 -38.83 57.36 -11.87
N GLU A 360 -38.93 57.84 -10.62
CA GLU A 360 -40.15 58.32 -9.93
C GLU A 360 -41.38 57.41 -9.77
N THR A 361 -41.62 57.07 -8.51
CA THR A 361 -42.88 57.10 -7.74
C THR A 361 -44.17 56.43 -8.26
N SER A 362 -44.60 55.47 -7.42
CA SER A 362 -45.93 55.38 -6.77
C SER A 362 -47.02 54.45 -7.34
N LYS A 363 -47.75 53.88 -6.36
CA LYS A 363 -49.08 53.26 -6.36
C LYS A 363 -49.11 51.76 -6.74
N ILE A 364 -49.34 50.86 -5.78
CA ILE A 364 -50.58 50.51 -5.04
C ILE A 364 -51.50 49.60 -5.87
N GLU A 365 -51.83 48.45 -5.25
CA GLU A 365 -52.97 47.55 -5.52
C GLU A 365 -52.91 46.73 -6.82
N SER A 366 -53.36 45.48 -6.91
CA SER A 366 -54.04 44.59 -5.96
C SER A 366 -54.13 43.18 -6.59
N ASN A 367 -54.23 42.19 -5.70
CA ASN A 367 -55.22 41.10 -5.76
C ASN A 367 -55.21 39.99 -6.84
N ILE A 368 -55.23 38.77 -6.26
CA ILE A 368 -56.22 37.69 -6.46
C ILE A 368 -55.82 36.50 -7.35
N GLU A 369 -55.54 35.41 -6.63
CA GLU A 369 -56.09 34.04 -6.72
C GLU A 369 -56.10 33.28 -8.05
N GLY A 370 -55.75 31.99 -7.96
CA GLY A 370 -56.23 30.98 -8.92
C GLY A 370 -55.31 29.77 -9.12
N ARG A 371 -55.36 28.81 -8.20
CA ARG A 371 -55.05 27.38 -8.42
C ARG A 371 -56.10 26.75 -9.40
N PRO A 372 -56.02 25.46 -9.79
CA PRO A 372 -54.89 24.61 -10.22
C PRO A 372 -55.24 23.72 -11.46
N ALA A 373 -54.31 22.83 -11.81
CA ALA A 373 -54.53 21.42 -12.22
C ALA A 373 -54.23 20.96 -13.67
N SER A 374 -53.44 19.88 -13.67
CA SER A 374 -53.44 18.68 -14.53
C SER A 374 -53.01 18.79 -15.99
N VAL A 375 -52.06 17.93 -16.39
CA VAL A 375 -52.19 16.90 -17.46
C VAL A 375 -50.96 15.96 -17.42
N GLN A 376 -51.22 14.65 -17.45
CA GLN A 376 -50.26 13.56 -17.70
C GLN A 376 -49.86 13.50 -19.17
N LEU A 377 -48.62 13.10 -19.50
CA LEU A 377 -48.37 12.33 -20.73
C LEU A 377 -47.05 11.54 -20.68
N THR A 378 -47.19 10.29 -21.09
CA THR A 378 -46.24 9.19 -21.32
C THR A 378 -45.16 9.48 -22.37
N LYS A 379 -43.98 8.84 -22.27
CA LYS A 379 -43.41 7.91 -23.28
C LYS A 379 -41.98 7.42 -22.93
N GLU A 380 -41.75 6.14 -23.20
CA GLU A 380 -40.51 5.36 -23.10
C GLU A 380 -39.38 5.80 -24.07
N PRO A 381 -38.12 5.37 -23.82
CA PRO A 381 -36.93 5.78 -24.58
C PRO A 381 -36.67 4.92 -25.83
N PRO A 382 -35.91 5.43 -26.84
CA PRO A 382 -35.57 4.65 -28.01
C PRO A 382 -34.33 3.76 -27.80
N ALA A 383 -34.43 2.54 -28.32
CA ALA A 383 -33.34 1.60 -28.52
C ALA A 383 -32.45 2.02 -29.72
N ILE A 384 -31.15 1.75 -29.63
CA ILE A 384 -30.21 1.79 -30.74
C ILE A 384 -29.69 0.37 -30.95
N ASN A 385 -29.85 -0.14 -32.17
CA ASN A 385 -29.33 -1.43 -32.64
C ASN A 385 -28.65 -1.21 -34.01
N GLU A 386 -27.77 -2.16 -34.38
CA GLU A 386 -26.97 -2.29 -35.61
C GLU A 386 -25.58 -1.62 -35.58
N ARG A 387 -24.46 -2.28 -35.90
CA ARG A 387 -24.24 -3.35 -36.92
C ARG A 387 -22.98 -4.18 -36.65
N LEU A 388 -23.10 -5.47 -36.92
CA LEU A 388 -22.04 -6.48 -37.06
C LEU A 388 -21.38 -6.42 -38.45
N GLN A 389 -20.05 -6.53 -38.49
CA GLN A 389 -19.25 -7.06 -39.62
C GLN A 389 -18.08 -7.84 -38.98
N ASN A 390 -18.14 -9.17 -38.93
CA ASN A 390 -17.53 -10.11 -39.88
C ASN A 390 -16.01 -9.96 -40.05
N GLU A 391 -15.23 -10.67 -39.23
CA GLU A 391 -13.91 -11.17 -39.63
C GLU A 391 -13.81 -12.67 -39.29
N HIS A 392 -13.45 -13.46 -40.30
CA HIS A 392 -13.32 -14.91 -40.27
C HIS A 392 -12.04 -15.36 -39.52
N PRO A 393 -12.06 -16.56 -38.91
CA PRO A 393 -10.91 -17.11 -38.19
C PRO A 393 -9.84 -17.61 -39.16
N VAL A 394 -8.59 -17.20 -38.93
CA VAL A 394 -7.41 -17.70 -39.63
C VAL A 394 -7.14 -19.14 -39.20
N VAL A 395 -6.92 -19.96 -40.22
CA VAL A 395 -6.71 -21.41 -40.22
C VAL A 395 -5.51 -21.81 -39.36
N ALA A 396 -5.72 -22.85 -38.54
CA ALA A 396 -4.68 -23.59 -37.83
C ALA A 396 -3.79 -24.35 -38.84
N SER A 397 -2.49 -24.09 -38.82
CA SER A 397 -1.49 -24.95 -39.44
C SER A 397 -0.84 -25.83 -38.37
N SER A 398 -1.13 -27.12 -38.46
CA SER A 398 -0.37 -28.20 -37.84
C SER A 398 1.04 -28.24 -38.44
N VAL A 399 2.08 -28.12 -37.61
CA VAL A 399 3.43 -28.53 -37.97
C VAL A 399 3.89 -29.64 -37.04
N ASP A 400 4.29 -30.71 -37.69
CA ASP A 400 4.69 -31.99 -37.16
C ASP A 400 5.96 -31.93 -36.33
N THR A 401 6.01 -32.83 -35.36
CA THR A 401 7.13 -33.12 -34.46
C THR A 401 8.35 -33.69 -35.20
N LYS A 402 9.55 -33.24 -34.77
CA LYS A 402 10.91 -33.82 -34.89
C LYS A 402 11.90 -32.92 -35.65
N ALA A 403 12.75 -32.24 -34.89
CA ALA A 403 14.10 -31.90 -35.32
C ALA A 403 15.01 -31.85 -34.08
N ASP A 404 15.93 -32.80 -34.03
CA ASP A 404 17.02 -32.91 -33.07
C ASP A 404 17.92 -31.67 -33.11
N LEU A 405 18.15 -31.04 -31.94
CA LEU A 405 19.30 -30.16 -31.72
C LEU A 405 20.09 -30.69 -30.54
N ASN A 406 21.02 -31.55 -30.92
CA ASN A 406 22.09 -32.13 -30.13
C ASN A 406 23.10 -31.01 -29.80
N VAL A 407 23.12 -30.51 -28.56
CA VAL A 407 24.19 -29.64 -28.06
C VAL A 407 24.98 -30.41 -27.02
N THR A 408 26.08 -30.97 -27.51
CA THR A 408 27.19 -31.59 -26.77
C THR A 408 27.77 -30.64 -25.71
N LEU A 409 27.69 -31.05 -24.45
CA LEU A 409 28.54 -30.57 -23.35
C LEU A 409 29.94 -31.21 -23.47
N PRO A 410 31.05 -30.45 -23.35
CA PRO A 410 32.35 -31.06 -23.16
C PRO A 410 32.58 -31.37 -21.67
N GLN A 411 32.58 -32.66 -21.33
CA GLN A 411 33.29 -33.20 -20.18
C GLN A 411 34.79 -33.27 -20.51
N ASN A 412 35.63 -32.65 -19.69
CA ASN A 412 36.84 -33.22 -19.07
C ASN A 412 37.81 -32.11 -18.64
N MET A 413 38.19 -32.13 -17.36
CA MET A 413 39.58 -32.20 -16.87
C MET A 413 39.60 -31.82 -15.38
N LEU A 414 39.35 -32.83 -14.53
CA LEU A 414 39.84 -32.88 -13.16
C LEU A 414 41.16 -33.66 -13.21
N GLU A 415 42.28 -33.02 -12.89
CA GLU A 415 43.39 -33.68 -12.20
C GLU A 415 44.40 -32.67 -11.62
N LYS A 416 44.63 -32.81 -10.30
CA LYS A 416 45.87 -32.56 -9.54
C LYS A 416 46.35 -31.11 -9.35
N ALA A 417 46.14 -30.62 -8.12
CA ALA A 417 47.25 -30.22 -7.24
C ALA A 417 46.74 -30.07 -5.81
N ASN A 418 46.98 -31.10 -5.00
CA ASN A 418 46.92 -31.04 -3.55
C ASN A 418 48.36 -31.25 -3.07
N THR A 419 49.00 -30.18 -2.59
CA THR A 419 50.26 -30.25 -1.84
C THR A 419 50.24 -29.18 -0.76
N ASP A 420 50.14 -29.69 0.47
CA ASP A 420 50.65 -29.18 1.74
C ASP A 420 51.47 -27.89 1.73
N SER A 421 51.16 -26.96 2.63
CA SER A 421 52.01 -26.75 3.81
C SER A 421 51.38 -25.80 4.83
N LYS A 422 51.40 -26.27 6.07
CA LYS A 422 51.36 -25.47 7.30
C LYS A 422 52.45 -24.40 7.26
N ILE A 423 52.14 -23.19 7.73
CA ILE A 423 52.74 -22.47 8.87
C ILE A 423 51.83 -21.26 9.17
#